data_AF-A0A2V8KRB4-F1
#
_entry.id   AF-A0A2V8KRB4-F1
#
_cell.length_a   1.000
_cell.length_b   1.000
_cell.length_c   1.000
_cell.angle_alpha   90.00
_cell.angle_beta   90.00
_cell.angle_gamma   90.00
#
_symmetry.space_group_name_H-M   'P 1'
#
loop_
_entity.id
_entity.type
_entity.pdbx_description
1 polymer ?
#
loop_
_entity_poly.entity_id
_entity_poly.type
_entity_poly.pdbx_seq_one_letter_code
_entity_poly.pdbx_strand_id
1 'polypeptide(L)'
;MSRNSRFFVAAGIAIAIAGAGHLTQASAQPTAYQPPAKRVSPAQGFARQKSSLPTPRATDGHPDLTGVWVGGFPSPAGPYTVRRMGTFEPDQAVMQRGVAWNKPIYKPEYWEKVRSLDFSKVDVDPAFRCLPAGVPRQTAPQKIVQTPKELVFYNANSIRFVPVDGRERDPQDADYRTWSGIPLGHWEGDTLVVESVGFTDESWIQWQGYFHTEDMKVTERLRRDIPMCAG
;
A
#
# COMPACT_ATOMS: atom_id res chain seq x y z
N MET A 1 -23.22 56.26 71.12
CA MET A 1 -21.93 56.27 71.87
C MET A 1 -21.04 55.18 71.33
N SER A 2 -19.77 55.54 71.16
CA SER A 2 -18.67 54.80 70.54
C SER A 2 -18.68 53.29 70.71
N ARG A 3 -18.53 52.57 69.59
CA ARG A 3 -18.08 51.17 69.59
C ARG A 3 -16.74 51.13 68.87
N ASN A 4 -15.67 51.36 69.64
CA ASN A 4 -14.28 51.32 69.21
C ASN A 4 -13.93 49.92 68.68
N SER A 5 -13.56 49.88 67.40
CA SER A 5 -12.95 48.74 66.73
C SER A 5 -11.49 48.59 67.19
N ARG A 6 -11.10 47.39 67.58
CA ARG A 6 -9.69 47.02 67.81
C ARG A 6 -9.40 45.80 66.96
N PHE A 7 -8.93 46.01 65.73
CA PHE A 7 -8.27 44.99 64.94
C PHE A 7 -6.77 45.23 64.99
N PHE A 8 -6.05 44.19 65.39
CA PHE A 8 -4.59 44.17 65.47
C PHE A 8 -4.00 44.25 64.06
N VAL A 9 -3.04 45.16 63.88
CA VAL A 9 -2.17 45.23 62.71
C VAL A 9 -1.09 44.16 62.86
N ALA A 10 -1.10 43.17 61.97
CA ALA A 10 0.07 42.32 61.73
C ALA A 10 0.58 42.64 60.32
N ALA A 11 1.79 43.20 60.27
CA ALA A 11 2.47 43.60 59.05
C ALA A 11 2.84 42.37 58.22
N GLY A 12 2.19 42.20 57.07
CA GLY A 12 2.63 41.27 56.03
C GLY A 12 3.72 41.94 55.19
N ILE A 13 4.95 41.45 55.28
CA ILE A 13 6.06 41.84 54.40
C ILE A 13 5.74 41.31 52.99
N ALA A 14 5.41 42.22 52.08
CA ALA A 14 5.33 41.91 50.65
C ALA A 14 6.76 41.87 50.08
N ILE A 15 7.30 40.68 49.84
CA ILE A 15 8.53 40.51 49.07
C ILE A 15 8.14 40.62 47.59
N ALA A 16 8.33 41.80 47.00
CA ALA A 16 8.27 41.99 45.56
C ALA A 16 9.57 41.46 44.93
N ILE A 17 9.56 40.22 44.44
CA ILE A 17 10.64 39.71 43.60
C ILE A 17 10.44 40.30 42.20
N ALA A 18 11.12 41.41 41.92
CA ALA A 18 11.26 41.94 40.56
C ALA A 18 12.21 41.02 39.77
N GLY A 19 11.71 39.88 39.31
CA GLY A 19 12.41 39.04 38.34
C GLY A 19 12.39 39.73 36.99
N ALA A 20 13.47 40.41 36.62
CA ALA A 20 13.71 40.84 35.25
C ALA A 20 14.00 39.59 34.38
N GLY A 21 12.94 38.85 34.03
CA GLY A 21 13.01 37.78 33.05
C GLY A 21 13.21 38.41 31.68
N HIS A 22 14.41 38.30 31.12
CA HIS A 22 14.61 38.53 29.69
C HIS A 22 13.87 37.43 28.92
N LEU A 23 12.64 37.72 28.48
CA LEU A 23 11.98 36.94 27.45
C LEU A 23 12.74 37.19 26.15
N THR A 24 13.64 36.28 25.77
CA THR A 24 14.12 36.21 24.40
C THR A 24 12.93 35.80 23.53
N GLN A 25 12.36 36.78 22.83
CA GLN A 25 11.35 36.53 21.82
C GLN A 25 11.97 35.60 20.77
N ALA A 26 11.47 34.36 20.70
CA ALA A 26 11.90 33.42 19.68
C ALA A 26 11.67 34.08 18.31
N SER A 27 12.75 34.33 17.57
CA SER A 27 12.66 34.83 16.20
C SER A 27 11.80 33.87 15.40
N ALA A 28 10.81 34.36 14.67
CA ALA A 28 10.08 33.54 13.71
C ALA A 28 11.12 32.88 12.79
N GLN A 29 11.26 31.55 12.88
CA GLN A 29 12.00 30.79 11.89
C GLN A 29 11.27 31.05 10.56
N PRO A 30 11.91 31.68 9.56
CA PRO A 30 11.29 31.77 8.25
C PRO A 30 11.19 30.34 7.72
N THR A 31 10.02 29.74 7.87
CA THR A 31 9.66 28.52 7.15
C THR A 31 9.46 28.93 5.71
N ALA A 32 10.57 29.07 4.97
CA ALA A 32 10.51 29.12 3.52
C ALA A 32 9.79 27.85 3.10
N TYR A 33 8.57 28.00 2.59
CA TYR A 33 7.81 26.91 2.00
C TYR A 33 8.70 26.30 0.91
N GLN A 34 9.29 25.17 1.21
CA GLN A 34 9.92 24.32 0.21
C GLN A 34 8.74 23.69 -0.54
N PRO A 35 8.54 24.02 -1.83
CA PRO A 35 7.51 23.34 -2.60
C PRO A 35 7.77 21.83 -2.49
N PRO A 36 6.73 21.01 -2.31
CA PRO A 36 6.91 19.58 -2.24
C PRO A 36 7.73 19.14 -3.45
N ALA A 37 8.73 18.29 -3.22
CA ALA A 37 9.54 17.72 -4.28
C ALA A 37 8.61 17.24 -5.41
N LYS A 38 9.02 17.46 -6.67
CA LYS A 38 8.26 17.04 -7.84
C LYS A 38 7.76 15.61 -7.61
N ARG A 39 6.45 15.39 -7.69
CA ARG A 39 5.89 14.04 -7.57
C ARG A 39 6.50 13.16 -8.65
N VAL A 40 7.39 12.27 -8.24
CA VAL A 40 7.89 11.18 -9.09
C VAL A 40 6.92 10.01 -8.95
N SER A 41 6.66 9.30 -10.04
CA SER A 41 5.87 8.07 -9.95
C SER A 41 6.63 7.08 -9.04
N PRO A 42 5.93 6.17 -8.32
CA PRO A 42 6.61 5.13 -7.55
C PRO A 42 7.64 4.36 -8.39
N ALA A 43 7.31 4.05 -9.65
CA ALA A 43 8.23 3.37 -10.57
C ALA A 43 9.52 4.15 -10.85
N GLN A 44 9.47 5.49 -10.88
CA GLN A 44 10.64 6.36 -11.05
C GLN A 44 11.39 6.62 -9.74
N GLY A 45 10.69 6.56 -8.60
CA GLY A 45 11.25 6.79 -7.27
C GLY A 45 11.88 5.55 -6.63
N PHE A 46 11.61 4.34 -7.13
CA PHE A 46 12.19 3.11 -6.61
C PHE A 46 13.67 2.99 -6.97
N ALA A 47 14.55 3.10 -5.98
CA ALA A 47 15.95 2.71 -6.10
C ALA A 47 16.02 1.18 -6.22
N ARG A 48 16.30 0.68 -7.43
CA ARG A 48 16.50 -0.76 -7.66
C ARG A 48 17.87 -1.16 -7.14
N GLN A 49 17.92 -2.21 -6.33
CA GLN A 49 19.18 -2.84 -5.97
C GLN A 49 19.84 -3.37 -7.25
N LYS A 50 21.00 -2.81 -7.59
CA LYS A 50 21.79 -3.28 -8.74
C LYS A 50 22.58 -4.51 -8.34
N SER A 51 22.63 -5.50 -9.21
CA SER A 51 23.51 -6.66 -9.09
C SER A 51 24.36 -6.74 -10.35
N SER A 52 25.63 -7.13 -10.22
CA SER A 52 26.53 -7.34 -11.35
C SER A 52 26.42 -8.73 -11.95
N LEU A 53 25.64 -9.64 -11.34
CA LEU A 53 25.48 -11.01 -11.80
C LEU A 53 24.47 -11.10 -12.95
N PRO A 54 24.68 -11.99 -13.93
CA PRO A 54 23.71 -12.24 -14.99
C PRO A 54 22.40 -12.77 -14.39
N THR A 55 21.27 -12.45 -15.04
CA THR A 55 19.96 -13.02 -14.67
C THR A 55 20.00 -14.54 -14.79
N PRO A 56 19.79 -15.28 -13.68
CA PRO A 56 19.68 -16.74 -13.72
C PRO A 56 18.58 -17.17 -14.68
N ARG A 57 18.81 -18.27 -15.41
CA ARG A 57 17.89 -18.81 -16.41
C ARG A 57 17.46 -20.21 -16.02
N ALA A 58 16.18 -20.52 -16.24
CA ALA A 58 15.65 -21.86 -16.13
C ALA A 58 16.06 -22.70 -17.36
N THR A 59 15.76 -24.00 -17.34
CA THR A 59 16.14 -24.93 -18.42
C THR A 59 15.46 -24.64 -19.75
N ASP A 60 14.37 -23.87 -19.73
CA ASP A 60 13.63 -23.40 -20.90
C ASP A 60 14.18 -22.06 -21.46
N GLY A 61 15.20 -21.48 -20.82
CA GLY A 61 15.84 -20.22 -21.24
C GLY A 61 15.16 -18.95 -20.72
N HIS A 62 13.98 -19.04 -20.10
CA HIS A 62 13.34 -17.91 -19.46
C HIS A 62 14.05 -17.55 -18.13
N PRO A 63 13.88 -16.32 -17.62
CA PRO A 63 14.40 -15.95 -16.30
C PRO A 63 13.92 -16.93 -15.22
N ASP A 64 14.82 -17.39 -14.37
CA ASP A 64 14.45 -18.18 -13.21
C ASP A 64 13.91 -17.24 -12.12
N LEU A 65 12.61 -17.35 -11.89
CA LEU A 65 11.89 -16.61 -10.86
C LEU A 65 11.84 -17.38 -9.53
N THR A 66 12.37 -18.60 -9.46
CA THR A 66 12.38 -19.40 -8.24
C THR A 66 13.10 -18.66 -7.11
N GLY A 67 12.46 -18.60 -5.95
CA GLY A 67 13.07 -18.00 -4.76
C GLY A 67 12.06 -17.35 -3.84
N VAL A 68 12.60 -16.74 -2.80
CA VAL A 68 11.87 -15.96 -1.81
C VAL A 68 12.05 -14.48 -2.16
N TRP A 69 10.94 -13.79 -2.39
CA TRP A 69 10.86 -12.40 -2.85
C TRP A 69 10.37 -11.45 -1.75
N VAL A 70 10.38 -11.92 -0.50
CA VAL A 70 10.21 -11.03 0.65
C VAL A 70 11.53 -10.36 0.99
N GLY A 71 11.49 -9.03 1.05
CA GLY A 71 12.63 -8.23 1.43
C GLY A 71 12.14 -6.86 1.83
N GLY A 72 12.32 -6.52 3.11
CA GLY A 72 12.12 -5.16 3.60
C GLY A 72 13.19 -4.27 2.99
N PHE A 73 12.96 -3.79 1.76
CA PHE A 73 13.75 -2.70 1.23
C PHE A 73 13.61 -1.53 2.21
N PRO A 74 14.70 -0.97 2.75
CA PRO A 74 14.62 0.22 3.55
C PRO A 74 13.98 1.31 2.69
N SER A 75 12.70 1.57 2.94
CA SER A 75 12.06 2.76 2.41
C SER A 75 12.82 3.94 3.01
N PRO A 76 13.31 4.89 2.20
CA PRO A 76 13.85 6.14 2.73
C PRO A 76 12.81 6.94 3.54
N ALA A 77 11.53 6.55 3.49
CA ALA A 77 10.48 7.07 4.35
C ALA A 77 10.35 6.32 5.71
N GLY A 78 11.21 5.35 6.02
CA GLY A 78 11.06 4.47 7.19
C GLY A 78 9.88 3.50 7.07
N PRO A 79 9.62 2.65 8.10
CA PRO A 79 8.44 1.77 8.15
C PRO A 79 7.11 2.54 8.20
N TYR A 80 7.17 3.87 8.33
CA TYR A 80 6.03 4.77 8.38
C TYR A 80 6.18 5.79 7.26
N THR A 81 5.59 5.52 6.10
CA THR A 81 5.32 6.57 5.11
C THR A 81 4.72 7.80 5.79
N VAL A 82 4.96 8.99 5.24
CA VAL A 82 4.75 10.36 5.78
C VAL A 82 3.33 10.69 6.33
N ARG A 83 2.45 9.72 6.49
CA ARG A 83 1.27 9.78 7.35
C ARG A 83 1.24 8.50 8.16
N ARG A 84 1.11 8.61 9.50
CA ARG A 84 0.56 7.51 10.31
C ARG A 84 -0.64 6.99 9.53
N MET A 85 -0.56 5.77 9.02
CA MET A 85 -1.72 5.08 8.50
C MET A 85 -2.58 4.80 9.73
N GLY A 86 -3.33 5.81 10.17
CA GLY A 86 -4.36 5.66 11.17
C GLY A 86 -5.36 4.68 10.57
N THR A 87 -5.24 3.41 10.94
CA THR A 87 -6.11 2.34 10.46
C THR A 87 -7.50 2.41 11.11
N PHE A 88 -7.72 3.37 12.02
CA PHE A 88 -8.89 3.42 12.90
C PHE A 88 -9.79 4.66 12.72
N GLU A 89 -9.37 5.69 11.99
CA GLU A 89 -10.19 6.90 11.83
C GLU A 89 -11.06 6.83 10.56
N PRO A 90 -12.39 7.05 10.66
CA PRO A 90 -13.35 7.00 9.54
C PRO A 90 -13.07 7.97 8.39
N ASP A 91 -12.32 9.05 8.58
CA ASP A 91 -12.01 10.05 7.55
C ASP A 91 -10.76 9.71 6.72
N GLN A 92 -10.00 8.69 7.14
CA GLN A 92 -8.73 8.35 6.52
C GLN A 92 -8.91 7.77 5.12
N ALA A 93 -10.04 7.11 4.81
CA ALA A 93 -10.31 6.59 3.47
C ALA A 93 -10.35 7.68 2.40
N VAL A 94 -11.03 8.80 2.67
CA VAL A 94 -11.13 9.94 1.76
C VAL A 94 -9.73 10.49 1.45
N MET A 95 -8.92 10.67 2.50
CA MET A 95 -7.53 11.12 2.37
C MET A 95 -6.65 10.10 1.61
N GLN A 96 -6.84 8.82 1.87
CA GLN A 96 -6.07 7.72 1.26
C GLN A 96 -6.42 7.49 -0.20
N ARG A 97 -7.69 7.64 -0.59
CA ARG A 97 -8.10 7.66 -2.00
C ARG A 97 -7.54 8.89 -2.71
N GLY A 98 -7.37 10.01 -2.01
CA GLY A 98 -6.76 11.24 -2.54
C GLY A 98 -5.28 11.11 -2.93
N VAL A 99 -4.51 10.26 -2.24
CA VAL A 99 -3.04 10.14 -2.43
C VAL A 99 -2.62 9.04 -3.41
N ALA A 100 -3.49 8.09 -3.73
CA ALA A 100 -3.18 7.01 -4.67
C ALA A 100 -3.06 7.52 -6.12
N TRP A 101 -1.90 7.28 -6.76
CA TRP A 101 -1.61 7.74 -8.12
C TRP A 101 -2.45 7.02 -9.19
N ASN A 102 -2.62 5.71 -9.06
CA ASN A 102 -3.34 4.88 -10.02
C ASN A 102 -4.57 4.25 -9.33
N LYS A 103 -5.64 5.02 -9.22
CA LYS A 103 -6.88 4.59 -8.54
C LYS A 103 -8.02 4.39 -9.53
N PRO A 104 -8.90 3.40 -9.31
CA PRO A 104 -10.15 3.29 -10.05
C PRO A 104 -10.99 4.57 -9.92
N ILE A 105 -11.58 4.99 -11.04
CA ILE A 105 -12.58 6.05 -11.08
C ILE A 105 -13.93 5.40 -11.31
N TYR A 106 -14.81 5.47 -10.31
CA TYR A 106 -16.14 4.90 -10.38
C TYR A 106 -17.10 5.80 -11.14
N LYS A 107 -18.02 5.18 -11.88
CA LYS A 107 -19.15 5.86 -12.49
C LYS A 107 -20.09 6.45 -11.41
N PRO A 108 -20.86 7.52 -11.72
CA PRO A 108 -21.70 8.22 -10.74
C PRO A 108 -22.67 7.33 -9.97
N GLU A 109 -23.24 6.30 -10.61
CA GLU A 109 -24.15 5.35 -9.98
C GLU A 109 -23.55 4.59 -8.78
N TYR A 110 -22.23 4.55 -8.68
CA TYR A 110 -21.50 3.86 -7.62
C TYR A 110 -20.99 4.81 -6.51
N TRP A 111 -21.18 6.12 -6.65
CA TRP A 111 -20.61 7.10 -5.73
C TRP A 111 -21.18 7.00 -4.31
N GLU A 112 -22.42 6.55 -4.15
CA GLU A 112 -22.98 6.29 -2.82
C GLU A 112 -22.23 5.17 -2.10
N LYS A 113 -21.95 4.05 -2.79
CA LYS A 113 -21.14 2.95 -2.25
C LYS A 113 -19.71 3.39 -1.97
N VAL A 114 -19.11 4.22 -2.81
CA VAL A 114 -17.78 4.78 -2.54
C VAL A 114 -17.80 5.60 -1.25
N ARG A 115 -18.78 6.48 -1.09
CA ARG A 115 -18.94 7.34 0.09
C ARG A 115 -19.23 6.53 1.35
N SER A 116 -20.03 5.46 1.28
CA SER A 116 -20.28 4.62 2.44
C SER A 116 -19.00 3.90 2.89
N LEU A 117 -18.25 3.33 1.94
CA LEU A 117 -16.97 2.69 2.22
C LEU A 117 -15.92 3.66 2.76
N ASP A 118 -16.04 4.95 2.48
CA ASP A 118 -15.12 5.91 3.08
C ASP A 118 -15.21 5.91 4.61
N PHE A 119 -16.41 5.71 5.18
CA PHE A 119 -16.62 5.70 6.63
C PHE A 119 -16.71 4.30 7.24
N SER A 120 -17.13 3.28 6.47
CA SER A 120 -17.46 1.96 7.02
C SER A 120 -16.51 0.83 6.61
N LYS A 121 -15.43 1.11 5.84
CA LYS A 121 -14.59 0.05 5.25
C LYS A 121 -14.07 -0.97 6.27
N VAL A 122 -13.74 -0.57 7.49
CA VAL A 122 -13.19 -1.48 8.51
C VAL A 122 -14.22 -2.55 8.91
N ASP A 123 -15.50 -2.21 8.90
CA ASP A 123 -16.57 -3.13 9.29
C ASP A 123 -16.90 -4.17 8.19
N VAL A 124 -16.66 -3.80 6.93
CA VAL A 124 -17.11 -4.54 5.76
C VAL A 124 -15.99 -5.12 4.90
N ASP A 125 -14.72 -4.80 5.18
CA ASP A 125 -13.58 -5.36 4.45
C ASP A 125 -13.50 -6.89 4.69
N PRO A 126 -13.59 -7.72 3.63
CA PRO A 126 -13.49 -9.17 3.74
C PRO A 126 -12.20 -9.65 4.42
N ALA A 127 -11.10 -8.92 4.26
CA ALA A 127 -9.82 -9.28 4.85
C ALA A 127 -9.85 -9.29 6.39
N PHE A 128 -10.66 -8.45 7.02
CA PHE A 128 -10.86 -8.46 8.49
C PHE A 128 -11.74 -9.61 8.97
N ARG A 129 -12.36 -10.36 8.04
CA ARG A 129 -13.13 -11.59 8.31
C ARG A 129 -12.36 -12.86 7.93
N CYS A 130 -11.04 -12.76 7.80
CA CYS A 130 -10.15 -13.86 7.38
C CYS A 130 -10.47 -14.43 5.99
N LEU A 131 -11.20 -13.68 5.14
CA LEU A 131 -11.44 -14.07 3.76
C LEU A 131 -10.21 -13.72 2.88
N PRO A 132 -9.98 -14.45 1.78
CA PRO A 132 -8.84 -14.18 0.91
C PRO A 132 -8.84 -12.74 0.39
N ALA A 133 -7.67 -12.10 0.37
CA ALA A 133 -7.57 -10.72 -0.09
C ALA A 133 -7.73 -10.57 -1.61
N GLY A 134 -7.44 -11.63 -2.38
CA GLY A 134 -7.51 -11.63 -3.84
C GLY A 134 -6.41 -10.82 -4.52
N VAL A 135 -6.45 -10.80 -5.84
CA VAL A 135 -5.49 -10.10 -6.70
C VAL A 135 -6.21 -8.88 -7.29
N PRO A 136 -5.58 -7.68 -7.34
CA PRO A 136 -4.18 -7.38 -7.08
C PRO A 136 -3.83 -7.01 -5.62
N ARG A 137 -4.78 -7.10 -4.67
CA ARG A 137 -4.54 -6.68 -3.28
C ARG A 137 -3.43 -7.45 -2.58
N GLN A 138 -3.27 -8.73 -2.90
CA GLN A 138 -2.19 -9.58 -2.38
C GLN A 138 -0.79 -9.18 -2.86
N THR A 139 -0.68 -8.27 -3.83
CA THR A 139 0.60 -7.80 -4.42
C THR A 139 1.46 -8.93 -5.00
N ALA A 140 2.74 -8.66 -5.24
CA ALA A 140 3.69 -9.63 -5.79
C ALA A 140 3.85 -10.86 -4.88
N PRO A 141 4.08 -12.06 -5.44
CA PRO A 141 4.25 -13.28 -4.66
C PRO A 141 5.44 -13.21 -3.71
N GLN A 142 5.29 -13.73 -2.50
CA GLN A 142 6.35 -13.79 -1.49
C GLN A 142 7.38 -14.89 -1.77
N LYS A 143 6.95 -15.98 -2.39
CA LYS A 143 7.83 -17.05 -2.88
C LYS A 143 7.28 -17.59 -4.19
N ILE A 144 8.18 -17.93 -5.10
CA ILE A 144 7.86 -18.55 -6.38
C ILE A 144 8.61 -19.88 -6.47
N VAL A 145 7.91 -20.91 -6.92
CA VAL A 145 8.52 -22.17 -7.40
C VAL A 145 8.20 -22.27 -8.88
N GLN A 146 9.22 -22.32 -9.74
CA GLN A 146 9.05 -22.41 -11.19
C GLN A 146 9.39 -23.81 -11.68
N THR A 147 8.52 -24.34 -12.54
CA THR A 147 8.77 -25.51 -13.38
C THR A 147 8.63 -25.11 -14.85
N PRO A 148 9.03 -25.95 -15.82
CA PRO A 148 8.85 -25.64 -17.24
C PRO A 148 7.39 -25.48 -17.70
N LYS A 149 6.40 -25.89 -16.88
CA LYS A 149 4.97 -25.90 -17.25
C LYS A 149 4.06 -25.15 -16.29
N GLU A 150 4.55 -24.78 -15.11
CA GLU A 150 3.75 -24.14 -14.07
C GLU A 150 4.63 -23.36 -13.10
N LEU A 151 4.14 -22.20 -12.65
CA LEU A 151 4.68 -21.48 -11.50
C LEU A 151 3.72 -21.57 -10.32
N VAL A 152 4.26 -21.79 -9.13
CA VAL A 152 3.51 -21.77 -7.87
C VAL A 152 3.87 -20.51 -7.10
N PHE A 153 2.88 -19.64 -6.93
CA PHE A 153 3.00 -18.40 -6.17
C PHE A 153 2.50 -18.62 -4.75
N TYR A 154 3.37 -18.39 -3.78
CA TYR A 154 3.06 -18.45 -2.36
C TYR A 154 2.97 -17.05 -1.77
N ASN A 155 1.87 -16.81 -1.06
CA ASN A 155 1.67 -15.66 -0.17
C ASN A 155 1.11 -16.18 1.18
N ALA A 156 1.22 -15.38 2.24
CA ALA A 156 0.87 -15.75 3.61
C ALA A 156 -0.45 -16.53 3.75
N ASN A 157 -1.50 -16.13 2.99
CA ASN A 157 -2.83 -16.74 3.05
C ASN A 157 -3.34 -17.24 1.68
N SER A 158 -2.46 -17.45 0.70
CA SER A 158 -2.90 -17.97 -0.61
C SER A 158 -1.78 -18.65 -1.38
N ILE A 159 -2.15 -19.71 -2.09
CA ILE A 159 -1.31 -20.38 -3.07
C ILE A 159 -2.01 -20.23 -4.42
N ARG A 160 -1.29 -19.77 -5.45
CA ARG A 160 -1.80 -19.71 -6.83
C ARG A 160 -0.93 -20.58 -7.71
N PHE A 161 -1.56 -21.45 -8.48
CA PHE A 161 -0.92 -22.26 -9.51
C PHE A 161 -1.11 -21.55 -10.84
N VAL A 162 -0.03 -21.21 -11.53
CA VAL A 162 -0.02 -20.43 -12.76
C VAL A 162 0.53 -21.33 -13.87
N PRO A 163 -0.34 -21.99 -14.65
CA PRO A 163 0.09 -22.75 -15.81
C PRO A 163 0.78 -21.86 -16.84
N VAL A 164 1.86 -22.35 -17.42
CA VAL A 164 2.63 -21.70 -18.50
C VAL A 164 2.99 -22.68 -19.62
N ASP A 165 2.24 -23.77 -19.72
CA ASP A 165 2.47 -24.87 -20.67
C ASP A 165 2.01 -24.57 -22.11
N GLY A 166 1.63 -23.33 -22.39
CA GLY A 166 1.19 -22.89 -23.72
C GLY A 166 -0.24 -23.31 -24.10
N ARG A 167 -1.05 -23.76 -23.13
CA ARG A 167 -2.47 -24.04 -23.37
C ARG A 167 -3.25 -22.77 -23.72
N GLU A 168 -4.33 -22.96 -24.46
CA GLU A 168 -5.33 -21.91 -24.66
C GLU A 168 -6.21 -21.75 -23.41
N ARG A 169 -6.72 -20.54 -23.19
CA ARG A 169 -7.65 -20.25 -22.09
C ARG A 169 -9.01 -20.91 -22.35
N ASP A 170 -9.55 -21.57 -21.33
CA ASP A 170 -10.93 -22.04 -21.39
C ASP A 170 -11.89 -20.83 -21.34
N PRO A 171 -12.81 -20.66 -22.31
CA PRO A 171 -13.79 -19.60 -22.27
C PRO A 171 -14.64 -19.57 -20.99
N GLN A 172 -14.83 -20.73 -20.34
CA GLN A 172 -15.60 -20.85 -19.09
C GLN A 172 -14.83 -20.38 -17.86
N ASP A 173 -13.51 -20.13 -17.96
CA ASP A 173 -12.72 -19.64 -16.83
C ASP A 173 -13.29 -18.33 -16.25
N ALA A 174 -13.93 -17.51 -17.10
CA ALA A 174 -14.53 -16.24 -16.68
C ALA A 174 -15.83 -16.42 -15.88
N ASP A 175 -16.48 -17.59 -15.96
CA ASP A 175 -17.76 -17.87 -15.29
C ASP A 175 -17.56 -18.32 -13.83
N TYR A 176 -16.32 -18.62 -13.44
CA TYR A 176 -15.99 -18.95 -12.06
C TYR A 176 -15.96 -17.70 -11.17
N ARG A 177 -16.14 -17.91 -9.87
CA ARG A 177 -16.15 -16.86 -8.85
C ARG A 177 -15.08 -17.11 -7.81
N THR A 178 -13.83 -16.98 -8.21
CA THR A 178 -12.66 -17.22 -7.35
C THR A 178 -12.15 -15.92 -6.74
N TRP A 179 -11.49 -15.99 -5.58
CA TRP A 179 -10.94 -14.81 -4.92
C TRP A 179 -9.74 -14.19 -5.64
N SER A 180 -8.95 -15.00 -6.33
CA SER A 180 -7.70 -14.58 -6.97
C SER A 180 -7.72 -14.67 -8.49
N GLY A 181 -8.88 -14.98 -9.08
CA GLY A 181 -9.03 -15.32 -10.48
C GLY A 181 -8.40 -16.67 -10.83
N ILE A 182 -8.69 -17.15 -12.04
CA ILE A 182 -8.08 -18.31 -12.67
C ILE A 182 -6.90 -17.81 -13.54
N PRO A 183 -5.66 -18.00 -13.09
CA PRO A 183 -4.49 -17.50 -13.80
C PRO A 183 -4.13 -18.39 -14.99
N LEU A 184 -3.61 -17.77 -16.04
CA LEU A 184 -2.92 -18.41 -17.16
C LEU A 184 -1.75 -17.51 -17.53
N GLY A 185 -0.56 -18.10 -17.62
CA GLY A 185 0.65 -17.36 -17.89
C GLY A 185 1.26 -17.69 -19.24
N HIS A 186 1.97 -16.71 -19.79
CA HIS A 186 2.83 -16.86 -20.96
C HIS A 186 4.07 -15.97 -20.83
N TRP A 187 5.10 -16.26 -21.61
CA TRP A 187 6.33 -15.48 -21.64
C TRP A 187 6.35 -14.52 -22.84
N GLU A 188 6.62 -13.25 -22.56
CA GLU A 188 6.94 -12.23 -23.55
C GLU A 188 8.41 -11.82 -23.37
N GLY A 189 9.30 -12.52 -24.08
CA GLY A 189 10.74 -12.43 -23.86
C GLY A 189 11.10 -12.83 -22.43
N ASP A 190 11.64 -11.87 -21.66
CA ASP A 190 12.04 -12.06 -20.25
C ASP A 190 10.94 -11.67 -19.24
N THR A 191 9.72 -11.43 -19.70
CA THR A 191 8.59 -11.04 -18.85
C THR A 191 7.59 -12.18 -18.77
N LEU A 192 7.30 -12.64 -17.55
CA LEU A 192 6.15 -13.50 -17.32
C LEU A 192 4.90 -12.62 -17.27
N VAL A 193 3.97 -12.88 -18.17
CA VAL A 193 2.65 -12.25 -18.20
C VAL A 193 1.66 -13.25 -17.63
N VAL A 194 0.89 -12.85 -16.63
CA VAL A 194 -0.15 -13.68 -16.02
C VAL A 194 -1.47 -12.97 -16.16
N GLU A 195 -2.39 -13.57 -16.89
CA GLU A 195 -3.74 -13.08 -17.06
C GLU A 195 -4.67 -13.87 -16.16
N SER A 196 -5.54 -13.19 -15.43
CA SER A 196 -6.52 -13.81 -14.53
C SER A 196 -7.91 -13.26 -14.82
N VAL A 197 -8.91 -14.16 -14.77
CA VAL A 197 -10.35 -13.90 -14.95
C VAL A 197 -11.15 -14.74 -13.94
N GLY A 198 -12.48 -14.61 -13.90
CA GLY A 198 -13.31 -15.45 -13.02
C GLY A 198 -13.20 -15.05 -11.55
N PHE A 199 -13.34 -13.74 -11.30
CA PHE A 199 -13.28 -13.16 -9.96
C PHE A 199 -14.66 -13.11 -9.31
N THR A 200 -14.72 -13.28 -7.99
CA THR A 200 -15.86 -12.82 -7.19
C THR A 200 -15.93 -11.28 -7.15
N ASP A 201 -17.10 -10.70 -6.91
CA ASP A 201 -17.26 -9.26 -6.65
C ASP A 201 -17.08 -8.88 -5.15
N GLU A 202 -16.81 -9.88 -4.29
CA GLU A 202 -16.63 -9.68 -2.86
C GLU A 202 -15.25 -9.08 -2.51
N SER A 203 -14.21 -9.41 -3.28
CA SER A 203 -12.85 -8.93 -3.03
C SER A 203 -12.65 -7.46 -3.40
N TRP A 204 -11.61 -6.85 -2.84
CA TRP A 204 -11.25 -5.45 -3.12
C TRP A 204 -9.87 -5.38 -3.76
N ILE A 205 -9.71 -4.46 -4.72
CA ILE A 205 -8.45 -4.16 -5.41
C ILE A 205 -7.38 -3.67 -4.43
N GLN A 206 -7.77 -2.83 -3.47
CA GLN A 206 -6.94 -2.45 -2.33
C GLN A 206 -7.81 -2.15 -1.09
N TRP A 207 -7.14 -2.10 0.06
CA TRP A 207 -7.74 -1.93 1.38
C TRP A 207 -8.53 -0.63 1.58
N GLN A 208 -8.39 0.37 0.70
CA GLN A 208 -9.18 1.61 0.75
C GLN A 208 -10.62 1.42 0.27
N GLY A 209 -11.11 0.19 0.01
CA GLY A 209 -12.48 -0.04 -0.44
C GLY A 209 -12.67 0.16 -1.94
N TYR A 210 -11.68 -0.21 -2.74
CA TYR A 210 -11.83 -0.23 -4.20
C TYR A 210 -12.43 -1.57 -4.64
N PHE A 211 -13.76 -1.63 -4.75
CA PHE A 211 -14.49 -2.81 -5.21
C PHE A 211 -14.48 -2.95 -6.75
N HIS A 212 -14.80 -4.14 -7.23
CA HIS A 212 -14.92 -4.47 -8.65
C HIS A 212 -16.13 -5.36 -8.88
N THR A 213 -16.46 -5.64 -10.15
CA THR A 213 -17.46 -6.63 -10.54
C THR A 213 -16.79 -7.98 -10.86
N GLU A 214 -17.60 -8.99 -11.16
CA GLU A 214 -17.14 -10.30 -11.65
C GLU A 214 -16.42 -10.19 -13.01
N ASP A 215 -16.68 -9.13 -13.79
CA ASP A 215 -16.04 -8.86 -15.09
C ASP A 215 -14.57 -8.39 -14.98
N MET A 216 -14.01 -8.35 -13.76
CA MET A 216 -12.63 -7.91 -13.57
C MET A 216 -11.65 -8.82 -14.31
N LYS A 217 -10.68 -8.21 -14.98
CA LYS A 217 -9.53 -8.89 -15.58
C LYS A 217 -8.27 -8.29 -15.02
N VAL A 218 -7.31 -9.14 -14.65
CA VAL A 218 -6.02 -8.70 -14.12
C VAL A 218 -4.91 -9.26 -14.99
N THR A 219 -4.02 -8.38 -15.41
CA THR A 219 -2.76 -8.75 -16.07
C THR A 219 -1.59 -8.36 -15.17
N GLU A 220 -0.92 -9.35 -14.62
CA GLU A 220 0.33 -9.18 -13.87
C GLU A 220 1.51 -9.34 -14.82
N ARG A 221 2.50 -8.45 -14.74
CA ARG A 221 3.75 -8.54 -15.51
C ARG A 221 4.92 -8.63 -14.55
N LEU A 222 5.55 -9.79 -14.48
CA LEU A 222 6.66 -10.07 -13.58
C LEU A 222 7.96 -10.11 -14.39
N ARG A 223 8.96 -9.35 -13.92
CA ARG A 223 10.29 -9.29 -14.54
C ARG A 223 11.36 -9.34 -13.46
N ARG A 224 12.38 -10.16 -13.67
CA ARG A 224 13.59 -10.18 -12.85
C ARG A 224 14.60 -9.18 -13.39
N ASP A 225 14.51 -7.95 -12.90
CA ASP A 225 15.41 -6.87 -13.29
C ASP A 225 16.73 -6.94 -12.52
N ILE A 226 17.79 -7.31 -13.21
CA ILE A 226 19.17 -7.04 -12.78
C ILE A 226 19.78 -6.15 -13.86
N PRO A 227 19.90 -4.83 -13.65
CA PRO A 227 20.61 -4.00 -14.59
C PRO A 227 22.07 -4.47 -14.62
N MET A 228 22.52 -5.05 -15.73
CA MET A 228 23.95 -5.28 -15.96
C MET A 228 24.69 -3.96 -15.74
N CYS A 229 25.72 -3.97 -14.90
CA CYS A 229 26.75 -2.94 -14.99
C CYS A 229 27.41 -3.14 -16.37
N ALA A 230 27.14 -2.25 -17.31
CA ALA A 230 28.00 -2.14 -18.50
C ALA A 230 29.40 -1.79 -17.99
N GLY A 231 30.38 -2.61 -18.36
CA GLY A 231 31.80 -2.36 -18.12
C GLY A 231 32.32 -1.21 -18.98
#